data_AF-A0A4S0IE04-F1
#
_entry.id   AF-A0A4S0IE04-F1
#
_cell.length_a   1.000
_cell.length_b   1.000
_cell.length_c   1.000
_cell.angle_alpha   90.00
_cell.angle_beta   90.00
_cell.angle_gamma   90.00
#
_symmetry.space_group_name_H-M   'P 1'
#
loop_
_entity.id
_entity.type
_entity.pdbx_description
1 polymer ?
#
loop_
_entity_poly.entity_id
_entity_poly.type
_entity_poly.pdbx_seq_one_letter_code
_entity_poly.pdbx_strand_id
1 'polypeptide(L)'
;NLIVSLGSAGSRKLEQAEIYQAVSVSYRDMDASPLGFEKGATPFLDLPVTVPLPFVIPGIKTATLSTGGAIITGAAYDAMDTDMVDMETFACLRGWQL
;
A
#
# COMPACT_ATOMS: atom_id res chain seq x y z
N ASN A 1 -17.61 -11.16 6.43
CA ASN A 1 -16.34 -11.73 6.93
C ASN A 1 -15.30 -10.62 6.98
N LEU A 2 -14.46 -10.59 8.02
CA LEU A 2 -13.31 -9.68 8.12
C LEU A 2 -12.05 -10.46 7.75
N ILE A 3 -11.24 -9.89 6.86
CA ILE A 3 -9.90 -10.41 6.53
C ILE A 3 -8.86 -9.47 7.13
N VAL A 4 -7.87 -10.04 7.81
CA VAL A 4 -6.74 -9.30 8.36
C VAL A 4 -5.49 -9.74 7.61
N SER A 5 -4.97 -8.87 6.76
CA SER A 5 -3.64 -9.02 6.17
C SER A 5 -2.61 -8.46 7.15
N LEU A 6 -1.74 -9.32 7.67
CA LEU A 6 -0.67 -8.92 8.59
C LEU A 6 0.65 -9.57 8.18
N GLY A 7 1.73 -8.85 8.44
CA GLY A 7 3.08 -9.28 8.09
C GLY A 7 4.09 -8.19 8.44
N SER A 8 5.33 -8.40 8.03
CA SER A 8 6.37 -7.37 8.11
C SER A 8 6.26 -6.38 6.96
N ALA A 9 6.73 -5.16 7.16
CA ALA A 9 6.82 -4.13 6.14
C ALA A 9 8.18 -3.42 6.21
N GLY A 10 8.63 -2.88 5.09
CA GLY A 10 9.80 -2.01 5.00
C GLY A 10 9.40 -0.55 5.23
N SER A 11 10.25 0.23 5.90
CA SER A 11 10.08 1.67 6.01
C SER A 11 11.41 2.37 6.24
N ARG A 12 11.57 3.56 5.65
CA ARG A 12 12.64 4.51 5.96
C ARG A 12 12.16 5.66 6.87
N LYS A 13 10.85 5.82 7.04
CA LYS A 13 10.23 6.94 7.78
C LYS A 13 9.80 6.53 9.20
N LEU A 14 9.35 5.29 9.36
CA LEU A 14 8.75 4.79 10.60
C LEU A 14 9.81 4.18 11.54
N GLU A 15 9.45 4.17 12.82
CA GLU A 15 10.21 3.50 13.88
C GLU A 15 10.39 2.01 13.58
N GLN A 16 11.62 1.51 13.71
CA GLN A 16 11.94 0.10 13.48
C GLN A 16 11.37 -0.77 14.61
N ALA A 17 10.94 -1.99 14.25
CA ALA A 17 10.36 -2.96 15.19
C ALA A 17 9.09 -2.46 15.92
N GLU A 18 8.34 -1.54 15.31
CA GLU A 18 7.08 -1.01 15.82
C GLU A 18 5.88 -1.47 14.97
N ILE A 19 4.68 -1.46 15.56
CA ILE A 19 3.43 -1.89 14.94
C ILE A 19 2.66 -0.68 14.38
N TYR A 20 2.24 -0.81 13.13
CA TYR A 20 1.36 0.16 12.47
C TYR A 20 0.19 -0.54 11.78
N GLN A 21 -0.97 0.11 11.75
CA GLN A 21 -2.10 -0.27 10.90
C GLN A 21 -2.08 0.57 9.62
N ALA A 22 -2.28 -0.08 8.47
CA ALA A 22 -2.43 0.62 7.20
C ALA A 22 -3.78 1.38 7.20
N VAL A 23 -3.76 2.67 6.89
CA VAL A 23 -4.98 3.48 6.70
C VAL A 23 -5.36 3.65 5.23
N SER A 24 -4.40 3.43 4.34
CA SER A 24 -4.60 3.39 2.90
C SER A 24 -3.56 2.51 2.24
N VAL A 25 -3.86 1.99 1.06
CA VAL A 25 -2.95 1.16 0.27
C VAL A 25 -2.96 1.58 -1.21
N SER A 26 -1.78 1.57 -1.83
CA SER A 26 -1.57 1.85 -3.26
C SER A 26 -0.80 0.70 -3.93
N TYR A 27 -0.87 0.60 -5.27
CA TYR A 27 -0.14 -0.41 -6.05
C TYR A 27 0.97 0.22 -6.89
N ARG A 28 2.23 0.12 -6.43
CA ARG A 28 3.37 0.83 -7.05
C ARG A 28 3.77 0.31 -8.42
N ASP A 29 3.46 -0.94 -8.74
CA ASP A 29 3.86 -1.55 -10.01
C ASP A 29 2.91 -1.18 -11.16
N MET A 30 1.72 -0.64 -10.85
CA MET A 30 0.76 -0.26 -11.88
C MET A 30 1.17 1.08 -12.52
N ASP A 31 1.65 1.04 -13.76
CA ASP A 31 1.94 2.24 -14.53
C ASP A 31 1.29 2.19 -15.92
N ALA A 32 0.12 2.83 -16.03
CA ALA A 32 -0.59 3.05 -17.29
C ALA A 32 -0.44 4.50 -17.79
N SER A 33 0.53 5.25 -17.27
CA SER A 33 0.78 6.64 -17.68
C SER A 33 1.12 6.83 -19.17
N PRO A 34 1.76 5.87 -19.89
CA PRO A 34 1.92 5.98 -21.34
C PRO A 34 0.59 6.05 -22.12
N LEU A 35 -0.53 5.63 -21.50
CA LEU A 35 -1.88 5.69 -22.06
C LEU A 35 -2.68 6.88 -21.53
N GLY A 36 -2.07 7.77 -20.74
CA GLY A 36 -2.70 8.97 -20.19
C GLY A 36 -3.41 8.78 -18.85
N PHE A 37 -3.23 7.65 -18.16
CA PHE A 37 -3.76 7.43 -16.81
C PHE A 37 -2.80 7.96 -15.74
N GLU A 38 -3.31 8.29 -14.56
CA GLU A 38 -2.47 8.57 -13.40
C GLU A 38 -1.63 7.34 -13.03
N LYS A 39 -0.36 7.54 -12.66
CA LYS A 39 0.50 6.43 -12.21
C LYS A 39 -0.11 5.76 -10.98
N GLY A 40 -0.16 4.44 -10.95
CA GLY A 40 -0.84 3.65 -9.93
C GLY A 40 -2.32 3.38 -10.22
N ALA A 41 -2.94 4.09 -11.17
CA ALA A 41 -4.33 3.84 -11.55
C ALA A 41 -4.45 2.58 -12.40
N THR A 42 -5.41 1.72 -12.07
CA THR A 42 -5.74 0.54 -12.87
C THR A 42 -6.82 0.92 -13.89
N PRO A 43 -6.55 0.88 -15.21
CA PRO A 43 -7.54 1.25 -16.21
C PRO A 43 -8.83 0.43 -16.09
N PHE A 44 -9.97 1.08 -16.36
CA PHE A 44 -11.32 0.48 -16.30
C PHE A 44 -11.74 -0.05 -14.92
N LEU A 45 -11.00 0.30 -13.86
CA LEU A 45 -11.36 0.00 -12.48
C LEU A 45 -11.70 1.31 -11.76
N ASP A 46 -12.91 1.40 -11.22
CA ASP A 46 -13.36 2.55 -10.43
C ASP A 46 -12.81 2.49 -9.00
N LEU A 47 -11.47 2.57 -8.89
CA LEU A 47 -10.76 2.69 -7.63
C LEU A 47 -9.75 3.83 -7.73
N PRO A 48 -9.59 4.64 -6.66
CA PRO A 48 -8.54 5.63 -6.59
C PRO A 48 -7.15 4.96 -6.55
N VAL A 49 -6.11 5.69 -6.96
CA VAL A 49 -4.71 5.24 -6.88
C VAL A 49 -4.29 4.84 -5.46
N THR A 50 -4.81 5.57 -4.47
CA THR A 50 -4.65 5.26 -3.05
C THR A 50 -6.01 4.91 -2.47
N VAL A 51 -6.20 3.64 -2.13
CA VAL A 51 -7.47 3.12 -1.63
C VAL A 51 -7.51 3.24 -0.10
N PRO A 52 -8.47 3.99 0.48
CA PRO A 52 -8.62 4.06 1.92
C PRO A 52 -9.10 2.71 2.48
N LEU A 53 -8.55 2.30 3.62
CA LEU A 53 -9.00 1.12 4.34
C LEU A 53 -10.07 1.50 5.37
N PRO A 54 -11.16 0.72 5.52
CA PRO A 54 -12.37 1.19 6.20
C PRO A 54 -12.27 1.18 7.74
N PHE A 55 -11.23 0.58 8.31
CA PHE A 55 -11.10 0.41 9.76
C PHE A 55 -9.87 1.13 10.30
N VAL A 56 -10.07 1.88 11.39
CA VAL A 56 -9.00 2.46 12.21
C VAL A 56 -9.23 2.02 13.65
N ILE A 57 -8.35 1.18 14.15
CA ILE A 57 -8.40 0.60 15.50
C ILE A 57 -7.75 1.59 16.48
N PRO A 58 -8.47 2.06 17.52
CA PRO A 58 -7.89 2.96 18.51
C PRO A 58 -6.67 2.35 19.20
N GLY A 59 -5.63 3.16 19.41
CA GLY A 59 -4.42 2.74 20.12
C GLY A 59 -3.33 2.11 19.27
N ILE A 60 -3.55 1.86 17.97
CA ILE A 60 -2.51 1.40 17.03
C ILE A 60 -2.08 2.57 16.14
N LYS A 61 -0.77 2.83 16.03
CA LYS A 61 -0.20 3.87 15.16
C LYS A 61 -0.64 3.63 13.70
N THR A 62 -0.89 4.69 12.95
CA THR A 62 -1.36 4.60 11.55
C THR A 62 -0.24 4.88 10.57
N ALA A 63 -0.26 4.23 9.41
CA ALA A 63 0.69 4.46 8.33
C ALA A 63 0.02 4.28 6.95
N THR A 64 0.51 4.99 5.94
CA THR A 64 0.17 4.75 4.53
C THR A 64 1.03 3.64 3.94
N LEU A 65 0.44 2.77 3.10
CA LEU A 65 1.11 1.58 2.57
C LEU A 65 1.18 1.60 1.03
N SER A 66 2.31 1.14 0.51
CA SER A 66 2.49 0.84 -0.91
C SER A 66 2.83 -0.64 -1.10
N THR A 67 2.10 -1.32 -1.97
CA THR A 67 2.30 -2.74 -2.31
C THR A 67 2.88 -2.88 -3.70
N GLY A 68 3.74 -3.90 -3.92
CA GLY A 68 4.33 -4.25 -5.21
C GLY A 68 5.26 -5.45 -5.10
N GLY A 69 5.71 -6.02 -6.21
CA GLY A 69 6.43 -7.29 -6.25
C GLY A 69 7.91 -7.22 -5.87
N ALA A 70 8.50 -6.02 -5.83
CA ALA A 70 9.92 -5.85 -5.50
C ALA A 70 10.13 -5.56 -4.00
N ILE A 71 11.21 -6.11 -3.43
CA ILE A 71 11.75 -5.68 -2.13
C ILE A 71 12.40 -4.30 -2.30
N ILE A 72 11.96 -3.31 -1.51
CA ILE A 72 12.49 -1.95 -1.56
C ILE A 72 13.64 -1.78 -0.56
N THR A 73 14.79 -1.33 -1.05
CA THR A 73 16.01 -1.12 -0.25
C THR A 73 16.75 0.14 -0.68
N GLY A 74 17.58 0.69 0.20
CA GLY A 74 18.48 1.82 -0.13
C GLY A 74 17.73 2.98 -0.78
N ALA A 75 18.33 3.58 -1.80
CA ALA A 75 17.79 4.73 -2.55
C ALA A 75 16.41 4.49 -3.20
N ALA A 76 15.95 3.24 -3.35
CA ALA A 76 14.64 2.97 -3.94
C ALA A 76 13.48 3.55 -3.11
N TYR A 77 13.67 3.79 -1.81
CA TYR A 77 12.70 4.50 -0.97
C TYR A 77 12.50 5.97 -1.38
N ASP A 78 13.43 6.59 -2.12
CA ASP A 78 13.31 8.00 -2.52
C ASP A 78 12.17 8.23 -3.52
N ALA A 79 11.73 7.16 -4.20
CA ALA A 79 10.59 7.19 -5.11
C ALA A 79 9.25 6.88 -4.42
N MET A 80 9.24 6.67 -3.10
CA MET A 80 8.05 6.23 -2.35
C MET A 80 7.46 7.36 -1.50
N ASP A 81 6.23 7.76 -1.83
CA ASP A 81 5.52 8.79 -1.06
C ASP A 81 4.85 8.23 0.20
N THR A 82 4.63 6.92 0.30
CA THR A 82 4.01 6.26 1.46
C THR A 82 4.96 6.10 2.64
N ASP A 83 4.41 5.75 3.80
CA ASP A 83 5.16 5.56 5.05
C ASP A 83 5.87 4.21 5.09
N MET A 84 5.24 3.18 4.55
CA MET A 84 5.77 1.82 4.52
C MET A 84 5.45 1.12 3.20
N VAL A 85 6.14 0.00 2.97
CA VAL A 85 6.00 -0.83 1.78
C VAL A 85 5.89 -2.32 2.15
N ASP A 86 5.05 -3.03 1.42
CA ASP A 86 4.93 -4.48 1.47
C ASP A 86 4.82 -5.09 0.06
N MET A 87 4.46 -6.37 -0.02
CA MET A 87 4.34 -7.10 -1.26
C MET A 87 2.95 -7.75 -1.47
N GLU A 88 2.02 -7.65 -0.51
CA GLU A 88 0.78 -8.44 -0.51
C GLU A 88 -0.52 -7.62 -0.35
N THR A 89 -0.54 -6.56 0.47
CA THR A 89 -1.79 -6.00 0.99
C THR A 89 -2.76 -5.51 -0.09
N PHE A 90 -2.27 -4.86 -1.15
CA PHE A 90 -3.12 -4.48 -2.29
C PHE A 90 -3.71 -5.70 -3.00
N ALA A 91 -2.95 -6.77 -3.18
CA ALA A 91 -3.44 -8.01 -3.80
C ALA A 91 -4.51 -8.68 -2.91
N CYS A 92 -4.31 -8.68 -1.59
CA CYS A 92 -5.33 -9.12 -0.64
C CYS A 92 -6.60 -8.27 -0.75
N LEU A 93 -6.48 -6.93 -0.75
CA LEU A 93 -7.62 -6.03 -0.93
C LEU A 93 -8.43 -6.39 -2.18
N ARG A 94 -7.76 -6.57 -3.32
CA ARG A 94 -8.43 -6.94 -4.58
C ARG A 94 -9.07 -8.32 -4.56
N GLY A 95 -8.44 -9.30 -3.91
CA GLY A 95 -8.96 -10.66 -3.79
C GLY A 95 -10.22 -10.79 -2.94
N TRP A 96 -10.48 -9.82 -2.06
CA TRP A 96 -11.63 -9.82 -1.12
C TRP A 96 -12.61 -8.66 -1.32
N GLN A 97 -12.43 -7.86 -2.38
CA GLN A 97 -13.39 -6.85 -2.85
C GLN A 97 -14.37 -7.40 -3.91
N LEU A 98 -14.16 -8.63 -4.37
CA LEU A 98 -15.03 -9.36 -5.30
C LEU A 98 -16.04 -10.21 -4.53
#